data_AF-A0A0C1ZMB1-F1
#
_entry.id   AF-A0A0C1ZMB1-F1
#
_cell.length_a   1.000
_cell.length_b   1.000
_cell.length_c   1.000
_cell.angle_alpha   90.00
_cell.angle_beta   90.00
_cell.angle_gamma   90.00
#
_symmetry.space_group_name_H-M   'P 1'
#
loop_
_entity.id
_entity.type
_entity.pdbx_description
1 polymer ?
#
loop_
_entity_poly.entity_id
_entity_poly.type
_entity_poly.pdbx_seq_one_letter_code
_entity_poly.pdbx_strand_id
1 'polypeptide(L)'
;MREQELAVQRAREEARAIAAEQLSSSTKAREERRAVQATNNARSVAVGLDDETRALLTRTRGQLEVTLRRVLEGRRIPPSEIEDVWRTHEARVAALAAGELDEVELREQLVSLIQLYRRSFELNRPGDELPLAQLDATFMSMPTKTGHALAEGERRELLTAIYETYDAQDLSAIDRNYFKRLAVAKLIREHEAAPGEQVDLPDAPTQPPEPKRPDQQLPDTLPAADDDAPELTGGQAPLPSLDGM
;
A
#
# COMPACT_ATOMS: atom_id res chain seq x y z
N MET A 1 -3.16 35.66 -0.07
CA MET A 1 -3.60 35.48 -1.47
C MET A 1 -2.51 34.79 -2.30
N ARG A 2 -1.37 35.42 -2.63
CA ARG A 2 -0.33 34.79 -3.49
C ARG A 2 0.27 33.47 -2.98
N GLU A 3 0.56 33.35 -1.68
CA GLU A 3 1.14 32.11 -1.13
C GLU A 3 0.15 30.93 -1.13
N GLN A 4 -1.12 31.22 -0.84
CA GLN A 4 -2.20 30.24 -0.88
C GLN A 4 -2.50 29.79 -2.32
N GLU A 5 -2.48 30.70 -3.28
CA GLU A 5 -2.61 30.37 -4.71
C GLU A 5 -1.46 29.49 -5.22
N LEU A 6 -0.23 29.73 -4.75
CA LEU A 6 0.93 28.91 -5.08
C LEU A 6 0.84 27.51 -4.46
N ALA A 7 0.39 27.39 -3.22
CA ALA A 7 0.15 26.10 -2.57
C ALA A 7 -0.92 25.28 -3.31
N VAL A 8 -2.02 25.92 -3.73
CA VAL A 8 -3.09 25.28 -4.52
C VAL A 8 -2.59 24.83 -5.89
N GLN A 9 -1.76 25.61 -6.56
CA GLN A 9 -1.17 25.20 -7.84
C GLN A 9 -0.27 23.97 -7.69
N ARG A 10 0.60 23.95 -6.68
CA ARG A 10 1.45 22.78 -6.38
C ARG A 10 0.62 21.54 -6.09
N ALA A 11 -0.41 21.67 -5.27
CA ALA A 11 -1.34 20.59 -4.96
C ALA A 11 -2.00 19.99 -6.21
N ARG A 12 -2.40 20.85 -7.16
CA ARG A 12 -2.97 20.41 -8.43
C ARG A 12 -1.95 19.75 -9.35
N GLU A 13 -0.73 20.26 -9.40
CA GLU A 13 0.35 19.66 -10.17
C GLU A 13 0.74 18.28 -9.64
N GLU A 14 0.83 18.13 -8.32
CA GLU A 14 1.09 16.86 -7.65
C GLU A 14 -0.01 15.84 -7.91
N ALA A 15 -1.28 16.22 -7.74
CA ALA A 15 -2.42 15.36 -8.05
C ALA A 15 -2.41 14.87 -9.51
N ARG A 16 -2.08 15.77 -10.46
CA ARG A 16 -1.95 15.42 -11.88
C ARG A 16 -0.78 14.48 -12.15
N ALA A 17 0.36 14.69 -11.49
CA ALA A 17 1.53 13.84 -11.64
C ALA A 17 1.25 12.40 -11.15
N ILE A 18 0.60 12.27 -9.98
CA ILE A 18 0.18 10.97 -9.44
C ILE A 18 -0.78 10.28 -10.40
N ALA A 19 -1.78 11.01 -10.93
CA ALA A 19 -2.74 10.45 -11.86
C ALA A 19 -2.10 10.00 -13.18
N ALA A 20 -1.19 10.79 -13.74
CA ALA A 20 -0.47 10.45 -14.97
C ALA A 20 0.34 9.16 -14.81
N GLU A 21 1.04 8.99 -13.69
CA GLU A 21 1.83 7.79 -13.38
C GLU A 21 0.94 6.53 -13.31
N GLN A 22 -0.17 6.61 -12.57
CA GLN A 22 -1.09 5.49 -12.38
C GLN A 22 -1.80 5.09 -13.68
N LEU A 23 -2.30 6.06 -14.44
CA LEU A 23 -2.99 5.82 -15.72
C LEU A 23 -2.04 5.31 -16.80
N SER A 24 -0.80 5.81 -16.85
CA SER A 24 0.23 5.35 -17.79
C SER A 24 0.56 3.87 -17.56
N SER A 25 0.79 3.48 -16.31
CA SER A 25 1.10 2.09 -15.94
C SER A 25 -0.05 1.14 -16.30
N SER A 26 -1.29 1.55 -16.02
CA SER A 26 -2.49 0.78 -16.39
C SER A 26 -2.67 0.66 -17.92
N THR A 27 -2.47 1.74 -18.66
CA THR A 27 -2.62 1.77 -20.12
C THR A 27 -1.58 0.88 -20.80
N LYS A 28 -0.32 0.98 -20.37
CA LYS A 28 0.76 0.15 -20.89
C LYS A 28 0.52 -1.34 -20.63
N ALA A 29 0.06 -1.69 -19.43
CA ALA A 29 -0.28 -3.08 -19.12
C ALA A 29 -1.43 -3.62 -19.98
N ARG A 30 -2.46 -2.80 -20.26
CA ARG A 30 -3.55 -3.13 -21.19
C ARG A 30 -3.05 -3.39 -22.60
N GLU A 31 -2.14 -2.56 -23.10
CA GLU A 31 -1.52 -2.73 -24.42
C GLU A 31 -0.66 -4.00 -24.51
N GLU A 32 0.20 -4.23 -23.50
CA GLU A 32 1.02 -5.45 -23.42
C GLU A 32 0.16 -6.71 -23.27
N ARG A 33 -0.94 -6.67 -22.51
CA ARG A 33 -1.90 -7.78 -22.45
C ARG A 33 -2.49 -8.06 -23.82
N ARG A 34 -2.95 -7.04 -24.55
CA ARG A 34 -3.48 -7.24 -25.91
C ARG A 34 -2.44 -7.91 -26.80
N ALA A 35 -1.16 -7.55 -26.67
CA ALA A 35 -0.07 -8.21 -27.38
C ALA A 35 0.08 -9.68 -26.97
N VAL A 36 0.13 -9.99 -25.66
CA VAL A 36 0.20 -11.38 -25.14
C VAL A 36 -0.99 -12.22 -25.60
N GLN A 37 -2.18 -11.61 -25.68
CA GLN A 37 -3.41 -12.28 -26.11
C GLN A 37 -3.50 -12.44 -27.63
N ALA A 38 -2.92 -11.53 -28.41
CA ALA A 38 -2.93 -11.53 -29.87
C ALA A 38 -1.85 -12.46 -30.46
N THR A 39 -0.70 -12.63 -29.80
CA THR A 39 0.31 -13.59 -30.24
C THR A 39 -0.11 -15.02 -29.88
N ASN A 40 -0.73 -15.72 -30.82
CA ASN A 40 -0.84 -17.19 -30.82
C ASN A 40 0.49 -17.90 -31.13
N ASN A 41 1.62 -17.22 -31.01
CA ASN A 41 2.90 -17.74 -31.49
C ASN A 41 3.85 -18.01 -30.34
N ALA A 42 4.17 -19.29 -30.22
CA ALA A 42 5.37 -19.85 -29.62
C ALA A 42 6.61 -19.04 -30.04
N ARG A 43 6.93 -17.99 -29.29
CA ARG A 43 8.24 -17.37 -29.32
C ARG A 43 8.80 -17.38 -27.92
N SER A 44 9.41 -18.53 -27.62
CA SER A 44 10.34 -18.78 -26.53
C SER A 44 10.14 -17.87 -25.31
N VAL A 45 9.22 -18.29 -24.45
CA VAL A 45 9.14 -17.82 -23.07
C VAL A 45 10.50 -18.01 -22.37
N ALA A 46 11.43 -18.82 -22.89
CA ALA A 46 12.64 -19.25 -22.20
C ALA A 46 13.82 -18.26 -22.13
N VAL A 47 13.82 -17.13 -22.84
CA VAL A 47 14.95 -16.15 -22.76
C VAL A 47 14.62 -15.07 -21.74
N GLY A 48 15.14 -15.23 -20.51
CA GLY A 48 15.06 -14.21 -19.46
C GLY A 48 13.99 -14.41 -18.39
N LEU A 49 13.47 -15.63 -18.21
CA LEU A 49 12.58 -15.94 -17.07
C LEU A 49 13.35 -15.94 -15.76
N ASP A 50 12.82 -15.22 -14.78
CA ASP A 50 13.20 -15.41 -13.39
C ASP A 50 12.88 -16.85 -12.93
N ASP A 51 13.55 -17.29 -11.86
CA ASP A 51 13.45 -18.67 -11.38
C ASP A 51 12.02 -19.02 -10.94
N GLU A 52 11.27 -18.03 -10.45
CA GLU A 52 9.85 -18.21 -10.11
C GLU A 52 9.00 -18.50 -11.35
N THR A 53 9.19 -17.77 -12.45
CA THR A 53 8.44 -17.98 -13.69
C THR A 53 8.83 -19.29 -14.37
N ARG A 54 10.10 -19.69 -14.28
CA ARG A 54 10.54 -21.02 -14.76
C ARG A 54 9.84 -22.15 -13.98
N ALA A 55 9.64 -21.98 -12.67
CA ALA A 55 8.92 -22.96 -11.85
C ALA A 55 7.42 -23.07 -12.18
N LEU A 56 6.84 -22.11 -12.91
CA LEU A 56 5.44 -22.18 -13.35
C LEU A 56 5.23 -23.12 -14.53
N LEU A 57 6.26 -23.34 -15.36
CA LEU A 57 6.15 -24.19 -16.56
C LEU A 57 5.80 -25.65 -16.25
N THR A 58 6.07 -26.12 -15.03
CA THR A 58 5.76 -27.48 -14.57
C THR A 58 4.39 -27.58 -13.88
N ARG A 59 3.69 -26.47 -13.67
CA ARG A 59 2.42 -26.41 -12.94
C ARG A 59 1.23 -26.76 -13.81
N THR A 60 0.20 -27.34 -13.20
CA THR A 60 -1.07 -27.62 -13.88
C THR A 60 -1.84 -26.32 -14.13
N ARG A 61 -2.78 -26.31 -15.10
CA ARG A 61 -3.63 -25.14 -15.37
C ARG A 61 -4.32 -24.60 -14.11
N GLY A 62 -4.95 -25.47 -13.32
CA GLY A 62 -5.62 -25.05 -12.07
C GLY A 62 -4.66 -24.39 -11.07
N GLN A 63 -3.41 -24.86 -10.98
CA GLN A 63 -2.39 -24.22 -10.14
C GLN A 63 -1.96 -22.85 -10.69
N LEU A 64 -1.89 -22.71 -12.02
CA LEU A 64 -1.59 -21.45 -12.68
C LEU A 64 -2.73 -20.44 -12.50
N GLU A 65 -3.99 -20.85 -12.62
CA GLU A 65 -5.16 -20.00 -12.36
C GLU A 65 -5.17 -19.49 -10.90
N VAL A 66 -4.90 -20.36 -9.92
CA VAL A 66 -4.77 -19.96 -8.51
C VAL A 66 -3.62 -18.97 -8.33
N THR A 67 -2.50 -19.18 -9.01
CA THR A 67 -1.35 -18.28 -8.96
C THR A 67 -1.65 -16.93 -9.58
N LEU A 68 -2.30 -16.91 -10.75
CA LEU A 68 -2.75 -15.70 -11.42
C LEU A 68 -3.71 -14.92 -10.52
N ARG A 69 -4.70 -15.59 -9.92
CA ARG A 69 -5.63 -14.97 -8.97
C ARG A 69 -4.89 -14.28 -7.83
N ARG A 70 -3.94 -14.97 -7.19
CA ARG A 70 -3.10 -14.39 -6.12
C ARG A 70 -2.30 -13.17 -6.60
N VAL A 71 -1.75 -13.22 -7.81
CA VAL A 71 -1.02 -12.07 -8.40
C VAL A 71 -1.94 -10.90 -8.66
N LEU A 72 -3.14 -11.15 -9.17
CA LEU A 72 -4.14 -10.10 -9.46
C LEU A 72 -4.66 -9.46 -8.16
N GLU A 73 -4.92 -10.26 -7.12
CA GLU A 73 -5.40 -9.78 -5.82
C GLU A 73 -4.33 -9.02 -5.03
N GLY A 74 -3.07 -9.46 -5.09
CA GLY A 74 -1.98 -8.88 -4.31
C GLY A 74 -1.34 -7.62 -4.88
N ARG A 75 -1.86 -7.10 -6.00
CA ARG A 75 -1.25 -5.99 -6.75
C ARG A 75 -2.25 -4.90 -7.06
N ARG A 76 -1.69 -3.71 -7.33
CA ARG A 76 -2.43 -2.49 -7.63
C ARG A 76 -3.00 -2.50 -9.06
N ILE A 77 -3.89 -3.44 -9.33
CA ILE A 77 -4.53 -3.62 -10.63
C ILE A 77 -5.97 -3.09 -10.58
N PRO A 78 -6.41 -2.28 -11.57
CA PRO A 78 -7.78 -1.80 -11.65
C PRO A 78 -8.79 -2.95 -11.75
N PRO A 79 -9.95 -2.88 -11.08
CA PRO A 79 -10.93 -3.97 -11.10
C PRO A 79 -11.43 -4.34 -12.50
N SER A 80 -11.61 -3.37 -13.41
CA SER A 80 -12.00 -3.67 -14.79
C SER A 80 -10.96 -4.50 -15.54
N GLU A 81 -9.67 -4.32 -15.22
CA GLU A 81 -8.60 -5.08 -15.83
C GLU A 81 -8.60 -6.53 -15.34
N ILE A 82 -8.90 -6.74 -14.05
CA ILE A 82 -9.06 -8.08 -13.48
C ILE A 82 -10.24 -8.80 -14.15
N GLU A 83 -11.37 -8.11 -14.31
CA GLU A 83 -12.55 -8.66 -15.00
C GLU A 83 -12.22 -9.02 -16.46
N ASP A 84 -11.53 -8.15 -17.17
CA ASP A 84 -11.09 -8.37 -18.55
C ASP A 84 -10.18 -9.59 -18.70
N VAL A 85 -9.24 -9.79 -17.77
CA VAL A 85 -8.35 -10.95 -17.76
C VAL A 85 -9.15 -12.23 -17.65
N TRP A 86 -10.07 -12.30 -16.69
CA TRP A 86 -10.87 -13.51 -16.46
C TRP A 86 -11.86 -13.77 -17.58
N ARG A 87 -12.54 -12.73 -18.09
CA ARG A 87 -13.41 -12.84 -19.26
C ARG A 87 -12.67 -13.40 -20.48
N THR A 88 -11.44 -12.93 -20.71
CA THR A 88 -10.63 -13.43 -21.83
C THR A 88 -10.16 -14.86 -21.59
N HIS A 89 -9.81 -15.21 -20.34
CA HIS A 89 -9.43 -16.56 -19.96
C HIS A 89 -10.57 -17.55 -20.15
N GLU A 90 -11.79 -17.20 -19.71
CA GLU A 90 -13.00 -18.02 -19.88
C GLU A 90 -13.30 -18.32 -21.34
N ALA A 91 -13.17 -17.33 -22.22
CA ALA A 91 -13.33 -17.53 -23.66
C ALA A 91 -12.32 -18.55 -24.22
N ARG A 92 -11.08 -18.57 -23.71
CA ARG A 92 -10.05 -19.53 -24.13
C ARG A 92 -10.22 -20.91 -23.51
N VAL A 93 -10.74 -21.00 -22.29
CA VAL A 93 -11.19 -22.28 -21.71
C VAL A 93 -12.32 -22.88 -22.55
N ALA A 94 -13.25 -22.05 -23.06
CA ALA A 94 -14.29 -22.51 -23.97
C ALA A 94 -13.70 -22.97 -25.32
N ALA A 95 -12.72 -22.25 -25.89
CA ALA A 95 -12.02 -22.66 -27.11
C ALA A 95 -11.25 -23.99 -26.93
N LEU A 96 -10.62 -24.20 -25.77
CA LEU A 96 -10.01 -25.48 -25.40
C LEU A 96 -11.06 -26.60 -25.37
N ALA A 97 -12.22 -26.36 -24.74
CA ALA A 97 -13.31 -27.34 -24.70
C ALA A 97 -13.89 -27.65 -26.09
N ALA A 98 -13.83 -26.68 -27.01
CA ALA A 98 -14.21 -26.86 -28.41
C ALA A 98 -13.13 -27.53 -29.28
N GLY A 99 -11.92 -27.76 -28.74
CA GLY A 99 -10.78 -28.31 -29.48
C GLY A 99 -10.11 -27.31 -30.45
N GLU A 100 -10.38 -26.01 -30.28
CA GLU A 100 -9.78 -24.92 -31.08
C GLU A 100 -8.46 -24.40 -30.48
N LEU A 101 -8.12 -24.83 -29.26
CA LEU A 101 -6.93 -24.43 -28.51
C LEU A 101 -6.33 -25.64 -27.81
N ASP A 102 -5.01 -25.73 -27.76
CA ASP A 102 -4.31 -26.78 -27.00
C ASP A 102 -4.11 -26.39 -25.53
N GLU A 103 -4.11 -27.38 -24.63
CA GLU A 103 -3.88 -27.19 -23.19
C GLU A 103 -2.49 -26.58 -22.92
N VAL A 104 -1.49 -26.91 -23.75
CA VAL A 104 -0.13 -26.34 -23.64
C VAL A 104 -0.16 -24.84 -23.91
N GLU A 105 -0.85 -24.41 -24.96
CA GLU A 105 -0.98 -22.99 -25.32
C GLU A 105 -1.70 -22.19 -24.23
N LEU A 106 -2.78 -22.76 -23.65
CA LEU A 106 -3.48 -22.12 -22.55
C LEU A 106 -2.60 -21.96 -21.30
N ARG A 107 -1.77 -22.97 -21.00
CA ARG A 107 -0.81 -22.91 -19.87
C ARG A 107 0.29 -21.88 -20.12
N GLU A 108 0.87 -21.83 -21.32
CA GLU A 108 1.89 -20.84 -21.68
C GLU A 108 1.37 -19.40 -21.59
N GLN A 109 0.12 -19.20 -22.01
CA GLN A 109 -0.54 -17.90 -21.87
C GLN A 109 -0.72 -17.52 -20.40
N LEU A 110 -1.18 -18.44 -19.54
CA LEU A 110 -1.31 -18.17 -18.10
C LEU A 110 0.04 -17.78 -17.47
N VAL A 111 1.13 -18.46 -17.85
CA VAL A 111 2.49 -18.10 -17.39
C VAL A 111 2.86 -16.69 -17.85
N SER A 112 2.58 -16.35 -19.10
CA SER A 112 2.85 -15.02 -19.66
C SER A 112 2.04 -13.92 -18.98
N LEU A 113 0.77 -14.18 -18.66
CA LEU A 113 -0.07 -13.26 -17.88
C LEU A 113 0.48 -13.08 -16.45
N ILE A 114 0.83 -14.18 -15.77
CA ILE A 114 1.44 -14.12 -14.43
C ILE A 114 2.71 -13.25 -14.46
N GLN A 115 3.60 -13.45 -15.43
CA GLN A 115 4.82 -12.68 -15.57
C GLN A 115 4.52 -11.20 -15.86
N LEU A 116 3.58 -10.91 -16.76
CA LEU A 116 3.16 -9.55 -17.11
C LEU A 116 2.68 -8.80 -15.87
N TYR A 117 1.69 -9.32 -15.14
CA TYR A 117 1.14 -8.62 -13.98
C TYR A 117 2.13 -8.52 -12.81
N ARG A 118 3.06 -9.48 -12.69
CA ARG A 118 4.15 -9.40 -11.70
C ARG A 118 5.10 -8.23 -11.97
N ARG A 119 5.36 -7.93 -13.23
CA ARG A 119 6.27 -6.86 -13.65
C ARG A 119 5.60 -5.50 -13.70
N SER A 120 4.36 -5.45 -14.19
CA SER A 120 3.71 -4.19 -14.58
C SER A 120 3.01 -3.44 -13.46
N PHE A 121 2.73 -4.10 -12.32
CA PHE A 121 2.00 -3.48 -11.21
C PHE A 121 2.73 -3.68 -9.89
N GLU A 122 2.74 -2.66 -9.04
CA GLU A 122 3.29 -2.77 -7.69
C GLU A 122 2.40 -3.66 -6.79
N LEU A 123 2.99 -4.16 -5.71
CA LEU A 123 2.25 -4.82 -4.64
C LEU A 123 1.31 -3.83 -3.94
N ASN A 124 0.19 -4.34 -3.42
CA ASN A 124 -0.68 -3.57 -2.54
C ASN A 124 0.11 -3.11 -1.31
N ARG A 125 -0.16 -1.89 -0.87
CA ARG A 125 0.40 -1.33 0.36
C ARG A 125 -0.69 -1.20 1.42
N PRO A 126 -0.32 -1.14 2.71
CA PRO A 126 -1.26 -0.81 3.77
C PRO A 126 -2.02 0.48 3.44
N GLY A 127 -3.33 0.46 3.69
CA GLY A 127 -4.24 1.57 3.41
C GLY A 127 -4.85 1.56 2.00
N ASP A 128 -4.29 0.85 1.02
CA ASP A 128 -4.84 0.83 -0.34
C ASP A 128 -6.25 0.18 -0.38
N GLU A 129 -6.55 -0.74 0.55
CA GLU A 129 -7.83 -1.45 0.66
C GLU A 129 -8.92 -0.65 1.38
N LEU A 130 -8.57 0.47 2.05
CA LEU A 130 -9.54 1.23 2.83
C LEU A 130 -10.57 1.92 1.93
N PRO A 131 -11.83 2.02 2.38
CA PRO A 131 -12.85 2.82 1.71
C PRO A 131 -12.43 4.27 1.54
N LEU A 132 -12.81 4.88 0.42
CA LEU A 132 -12.43 6.26 0.09
C LEU A 132 -12.80 7.26 1.20
N ALA A 133 -14.02 7.15 1.76
CA ALA A 133 -14.46 8.01 2.85
C ALA A 133 -13.60 7.87 4.13
N GLN A 134 -13.06 6.68 4.40
CA GLN A 134 -12.14 6.49 5.53
C GLN A 134 -10.79 7.14 5.23
N LEU A 135 -10.29 6.99 3.99
CA LEU A 135 -9.06 7.62 3.55
C LEU A 135 -9.16 9.16 3.59
N ASP A 136 -10.27 9.73 3.14
CA ASP A 136 -10.49 11.19 3.22
C ASP A 136 -10.47 11.66 4.67
N ALA A 137 -11.19 10.97 5.57
CA ALA A 137 -11.22 11.31 6.99
C ALA A 137 -9.82 11.21 7.62
N THR A 138 -9.08 10.13 7.35
CA THR A 138 -7.71 9.95 7.81
C THR A 138 -6.80 11.07 7.31
N PHE A 139 -6.85 11.39 6.02
CA PHE A 139 -6.03 12.44 5.44
C PHE A 139 -6.35 13.81 6.05
N MET A 140 -7.62 14.09 6.36
CA MET A 140 -8.02 15.36 6.97
C MET A 140 -7.57 15.48 8.43
N SER A 141 -7.45 14.37 9.18
CA SER A 141 -7.15 14.40 10.61
C SER A 141 -5.72 14.01 10.98
N MET A 142 -4.95 13.39 10.09
CA MET A 142 -3.61 12.89 10.41
C MET A 142 -2.61 14.03 10.73
N PRO A 143 -1.65 13.82 11.63
CA PRO A 143 -0.52 14.73 11.79
C PRO A 143 0.35 14.72 10.52
N THR A 144 0.81 15.89 10.10
CA THR A 144 1.67 16.05 8.91
C THR A 144 3.11 16.36 9.28
N LYS A 145 4.05 15.95 8.43
CA LYS A 145 5.51 16.15 8.61
C LYS A 145 5.87 17.59 8.97
N THR A 146 6.79 17.74 9.93
CA THR A 146 7.27 19.05 10.39
C THR A 146 8.04 19.75 9.25
N GLY A 147 7.68 21.00 8.92
CA GLY A 147 8.21 21.73 7.74
C GLY A 147 7.40 21.55 6.45
N HIS A 148 6.47 20.60 6.42
CA HIS A 148 5.47 20.42 5.36
C HIS A 148 4.06 20.32 5.97
N ALA A 149 3.81 21.12 7.01
CA ALA A 149 2.52 21.14 7.69
C ALA A 149 1.43 21.64 6.73
N LEU A 150 0.47 20.76 6.41
CA LEU A 150 -0.64 21.11 5.55
C LEU A 150 -1.77 21.71 6.37
N ALA A 151 -2.14 22.95 6.05
CA ALA A 151 -3.34 23.58 6.59
C ALA A 151 -4.60 22.87 6.09
N GLU A 152 -5.70 22.97 6.84
CA GLU A 152 -6.97 22.31 6.48
C GLU A 152 -7.44 22.69 5.06
N GLY A 153 -7.30 23.96 4.67
CA GLY A 153 -7.66 24.42 3.32
C GLY A 153 -6.83 23.75 2.22
N GLU A 154 -5.53 23.54 2.44
CA GLU A 154 -4.64 22.87 1.48
C GLU A 154 -5.00 21.38 1.36
N ARG A 155 -5.33 20.73 2.47
CA ARG A 155 -5.78 19.33 2.47
C ARG A 155 -7.06 19.16 1.64
N ARG A 156 -8.04 20.04 1.82
CA ARG A 156 -9.28 20.00 1.02
C ARG A 156 -9.02 20.23 -0.47
N GLU A 157 -8.11 21.14 -0.81
CA GLU A 157 -7.74 21.41 -2.20
C GLU A 157 -7.02 20.23 -2.85
N LEU A 158 -6.13 19.54 -2.13
CA LEU A 158 -5.48 18.31 -2.61
C LEU A 158 -6.51 17.22 -2.89
N LEU A 159 -7.44 16.97 -1.97
CA LEU A 159 -8.52 16.01 -2.18
C LEU A 159 -9.38 16.43 -3.39
N THR A 160 -9.79 17.69 -3.46
CA THR A 160 -10.59 18.21 -4.58
C THR A 160 -9.87 18.03 -5.91
N ALA A 161 -8.57 18.34 -5.98
CA ALA A 161 -7.76 18.19 -7.18
C ALA A 161 -7.66 16.73 -7.64
N ILE A 162 -7.48 15.78 -6.72
CA ILE A 162 -7.52 14.34 -7.02
C ILE A 162 -8.87 13.96 -7.62
N TYR A 163 -9.96 14.44 -7.00
CA TYR A 163 -11.31 14.06 -7.41
C TYR A 163 -11.64 14.59 -8.80
N GLU A 164 -11.42 15.89 -9.04
CA GLU A 164 -11.60 16.53 -10.33
C GLU A 164 -10.75 15.86 -11.42
N THR A 165 -9.50 15.51 -11.11
CA THR A 165 -8.59 14.88 -12.06
C THR A 165 -9.15 13.55 -12.57
N TYR A 166 -9.67 12.70 -11.68
CA TYR A 166 -10.23 11.39 -12.07
C TYR A 166 -11.67 11.46 -12.56
N ASP A 167 -12.47 12.43 -12.12
CA ASP A 167 -13.83 12.65 -12.63
C ASP A 167 -13.84 13.18 -14.07
N ALA A 168 -12.78 13.88 -14.47
CA ALA A 168 -12.58 14.32 -15.85
C ALA A 168 -12.07 13.21 -16.80
N GLN A 169 -11.64 12.06 -16.27
CA GLN A 169 -11.18 10.94 -17.11
C GLN A 169 -12.35 10.08 -17.58
N ASP A 170 -12.23 9.52 -18.78
CA ASP A 170 -13.14 8.51 -19.32
C ASP A 170 -12.83 7.13 -18.70
N LEU A 171 -13.22 6.98 -17.43
CA LEU A 171 -13.05 5.76 -16.64
C LEU A 171 -14.40 5.25 -16.16
N SER A 172 -14.52 3.92 -16.06
CA SER A 172 -15.65 3.27 -15.38
C SER A 172 -15.74 3.76 -13.93
N ALA A 173 -16.95 3.76 -13.35
CA ALA A 173 -17.15 4.23 -11.98
C ALA A 173 -16.30 3.42 -10.96
N ILE A 174 -16.14 2.12 -11.21
CA ILE A 174 -15.36 1.21 -10.37
C ILE A 174 -13.87 1.56 -10.42
N ASP A 175 -13.30 1.71 -11.62
CA ASP A 175 -11.88 2.08 -11.78
C ASP A 175 -11.62 3.50 -11.26
N ARG A 176 -12.55 4.42 -11.47
CA ARG A 176 -12.43 5.79 -10.97
C ARG A 176 -12.34 5.83 -9.46
N ASN A 177 -13.23 5.10 -8.76
CA ASN A 177 -13.19 4.98 -7.31
C ASN A 177 -11.87 4.34 -6.86
N TYR A 178 -11.45 3.28 -7.55
CA TYR A 178 -10.19 2.59 -7.29
C TYR A 178 -8.97 3.53 -7.37
N PHE A 179 -8.81 4.29 -8.46
CA PHE A 179 -7.69 5.22 -8.60
C PHE A 179 -7.73 6.38 -7.60
N LYS A 180 -8.92 6.90 -7.30
CA LYS A 180 -9.09 7.91 -6.22
C LYS A 180 -8.58 7.37 -4.89
N ARG A 181 -8.95 6.13 -4.52
CA ARG A 181 -8.45 5.49 -3.29
C ARG A 181 -6.93 5.36 -3.27
N LEU A 182 -6.33 4.87 -4.36
CA LEU A 182 -4.88 4.76 -4.44
C LEU A 182 -4.17 6.11 -4.32
N ALA A 183 -4.73 7.16 -4.93
CA ALA A 183 -4.18 8.51 -4.87
C ALA A 183 -4.26 9.10 -3.46
N VAL A 184 -5.41 8.99 -2.77
CA VAL A 184 -5.53 9.48 -1.39
C VAL A 184 -4.65 8.66 -0.44
N ALA A 185 -4.57 7.33 -0.61
CA ALA A 185 -3.67 6.50 0.18
C ALA A 185 -2.18 6.87 -0.03
N LYS A 186 -1.79 7.26 -1.25
CA LYS A 186 -0.44 7.77 -1.54
C LYS A 186 -0.21 9.11 -0.83
N LEU A 187 -1.18 10.01 -0.90
CA LEU A 187 -1.15 11.31 -0.24
C LEU A 187 -0.96 11.19 1.28
N ILE A 188 -1.68 10.25 1.92
CA ILE A 188 -1.49 9.95 3.35
C ILE A 188 -0.03 9.58 3.63
N ARG A 189 0.52 8.60 2.91
CA ARG A 189 1.90 8.13 3.14
C ARG A 189 2.96 9.21 2.88
N GLU A 190 2.72 10.11 1.95
CA GLU A 190 3.67 11.17 1.59
C GLU A 190 3.68 12.31 2.62
N HIS A 191 2.55 12.58 3.27
CA HIS A 191 2.41 13.71 4.18
C HIS A 191 2.33 13.33 5.67
N GLU A 192 2.02 12.07 6.02
CA GLU A 192 1.94 11.60 7.40
C GLU A 192 3.30 11.75 8.11
N ALA A 193 3.27 12.32 9.31
CA ALA A 193 4.45 12.44 10.17
C ALA A 193 4.89 11.06 10.69
N ALA A 194 6.20 10.84 10.83
CA ALA A 194 6.69 9.57 11.38
C ALA A 194 6.28 9.44 12.87
N PRO A 195 6.08 8.21 13.38
CA PRO A 195 5.83 8.01 14.81
C PRO A 195 7.01 8.58 15.63
N GLY A 196 6.76 9.64 16.40
CA GLY A 196 7.77 10.32 17.22
C GLY A 196 8.23 11.70 16.70
N GLU A 197 7.80 12.13 15.51
CA GLU A 197 7.86 13.54 15.10
C GLU A 197 6.84 14.31 15.94
N GLN A 198 7.29 14.91 17.05
CA GLN A 198 6.44 15.81 17.83
C GLN A 198 6.13 17.04 16.98
N VAL A 199 4.83 17.24 16.71
CA VAL A 199 4.31 18.51 16.23
C VAL A 199 4.43 19.48 17.40
N ASP A 200 5.46 20.32 17.40
CA ASP A 200 5.52 21.48 18.31
C ASP A 200 4.34 22.38 17.95
N LEU A 201 3.23 22.18 18.66
CA LEU A 201 2.14 23.15 18.73
C LEU A 201 2.74 24.41 19.37
N PRO A 202 2.52 25.62 18.79
CA PRO A 202 3.03 26.84 19.39
C PRO A 202 2.50 26.98 20.81
N ASP A 203 3.44 27.15 21.75
CA ASP A 203 3.22 27.30 23.19
C ASP A 203 1.97 28.13 23.50
N ALA A 204 1.06 27.54 24.27
CA ALA A 204 0.04 28.30 24.99
C ALA A 204 0.77 29.32 25.90
N PRO A 205 0.26 30.55 26.04
CA PRO A 205 0.96 31.61 26.76
C PRO A 205 1.24 31.20 28.20
N THR A 206 2.52 31.32 28.56
CA THR A 206 3.14 31.02 29.84
C THR A 206 2.32 31.57 31.01
N GLN A 207 1.94 30.70 31.96
CA GLN A 207 1.37 31.14 33.22
C GLN A 207 2.37 32.05 33.98
N PRO A 208 1.89 33.11 34.66
CA PRO A 208 2.76 34.05 35.36
C PRO A 208 3.43 33.41 36.59
N PRO A 209 4.61 33.90 37.00
CA PRO A 209 5.45 33.26 38.02
C PRO A 209 4.82 33.36 39.43
N GLU A 210 4.76 32.23 40.13
CA GLU A 210 4.39 32.18 41.54
C GLU A 210 5.50 32.74 42.46
N PRO A 211 5.14 33.36 43.60
CA PRO A 211 6.09 34.05 44.47
C PRO A 211 6.83 33.10 45.44
N LYS A 212 8.14 33.37 45.61
CA LYS A 212 9.06 32.71 46.56
C LYS A 212 8.51 32.63 47.99
N ARG A 213 8.62 31.46 48.64
CA ARG A 213 8.61 31.32 50.11
C ARG A 213 9.99 30.91 50.63
N PRO A 214 10.38 31.33 51.85
CA PRO A 214 11.76 31.29 52.34
C PRO A 214 12.13 30.00 53.08
N ASP A 215 13.45 29.77 53.15
CA ASP A 215 14.20 28.65 53.73
C ASP A 215 13.77 28.18 55.13
N GLN A 216 13.81 26.86 55.36
CA GLN A 216 14.11 26.28 56.68
C GLN A 216 14.61 24.82 56.61
N GLN A 217 15.95 24.70 56.72
CA GLN A 217 16.78 23.76 57.51
C GLN A 217 16.52 22.23 57.51
N LEU A 218 17.55 21.52 57.00
CA LEU A 218 17.90 20.11 57.30
C LEU A 218 18.35 19.93 58.76
N PRO A 219 18.37 18.67 59.26
CA PRO A 219 19.69 18.13 59.60
C PRO A 219 19.95 16.67 59.17
N ASP A 220 21.26 16.40 59.09
CA ASP A 220 21.98 15.18 58.74
C ASP A 220 21.59 13.89 59.48
N THR A 221 21.83 12.75 58.82
CA THR A 221 22.74 11.70 59.35
C THR A 221 23.00 10.60 58.29
N LEU A 222 24.29 10.31 58.04
CA LEU A 222 24.85 9.08 57.46
C LEU A 222 25.73 8.44 58.56
N PRO A 223 26.00 7.11 58.55
CA PRO A 223 27.23 6.66 57.86
C PRO A 223 27.21 5.25 57.21
N ALA A 224 28.06 5.11 56.17
CA ALA A 224 28.97 4.01 55.76
C ALA A 224 28.54 2.53 55.94
N ALA A 225 28.50 1.68 54.90
CA ALA A 225 29.54 1.09 54.02
C ALA A 225 29.85 -0.39 54.39
N ASP A 226 30.10 -1.17 53.33
CA ASP A 226 30.77 -2.48 53.22
C ASP A 226 29.97 -3.80 53.21
N ASP A 227 30.16 -4.45 52.06
CA ASP A 227 30.53 -5.85 51.80
C ASP A 227 29.53 -7.03 51.82
N ASP A 228 29.85 -7.94 50.88
CA ASP A 228 29.50 -9.35 50.70
C ASP A 228 28.25 -9.74 49.88
N ALA A 229 28.53 -10.19 48.65
CA ALA A 229 27.90 -11.38 48.06
C ALA A 229 28.72 -12.62 48.50
N PRO A 230 28.14 -13.81 48.77
CA PRO A 230 27.67 -14.67 47.67
C PRO A 230 26.47 -15.61 47.99
N GLU A 231 26.12 -16.37 46.95
CA GLU A 231 25.13 -17.46 46.76
C GLU A 231 24.69 -18.31 47.96
N LEU A 232 23.46 -18.86 47.89
CA LEU A 232 23.20 -20.32 47.83
C LEU A 232 21.69 -20.68 47.79
N THR A 233 21.27 -21.28 46.68
CA THR A 233 20.45 -22.52 46.53
C THR A 233 19.08 -22.73 47.21
N GLY A 234 18.13 -23.20 46.36
CA GLY A 234 17.05 -24.15 46.71
C GLY A 234 15.64 -23.63 46.37
N GLY A 235 14.80 -24.27 45.55
CA GLY A 235 14.85 -25.58 44.89
C GLY A 235 13.73 -25.77 43.86
N GLN A 236 13.92 -26.80 43.04
CA GLN A 236 13.00 -27.57 42.18
C GLN A 236 11.56 -27.73 42.75
N ALA A 237 10.47 -28.01 42.00
CA ALA A 237 10.18 -28.22 40.57
C ALA A 237 8.61 -28.25 40.39
N PRO A 238 7.97 -29.01 39.47
CA PRO A 238 7.17 -28.49 38.36
C PRO A 238 5.64 -28.83 38.41
N LEU A 239 4.94 -28.39 37.34
CA LEU A 239 3.53 -28.53 36.93
C LEU A 239 2.74 -29.79 37.36
N PRO A 240 1.39 -29.72 37.34
CA PRO A 240 0.57 -30.82 36.85
C PRO A 240 -0.13 -30.47 35.53
N SER A 241 -0.05 -31.42 34.59
CA SER A 241 -0.91 -31.55 33.41
C SER A 241 -2.35 -31.87 33.83
N LEU A 242 -3.34 -31.49 33.01
CA LEU A 242 -4.68 -32.07 33.06
C LEU A 242 -5.17 -32.40 31.65
N ASP A 243 -5.46 -33.70 31.51
CA ASP A 243 -5.94 -34.46 30.37
C ASP A 243 -7.32 -34.03 29.83
N GLY A 244 -7.48 -34.23 28.52
CA GLY A 244 -8.37 -35.25 27.96
C GLY A 244 -9.88 -35.20 28.22
N MET A 245 -10.63 -34.99 27.13
CA MET A 245 -11.73 -35.85 26.66
C MET A 245 -11.78 -35.80 25.14
#